data_AF-A0A286RYG5-F1
#
_entry.id   AF-A0A286RYG5-F1
#
_cell.length_a   1.000
_cell.length_b   1.000
_cell.length_c   1.000
_cell.angle_alpha   90.00
_cell.angle_beta   90.00
_cell.angle_gamma   90.00
#
_symmetry.space_group_name_H-M   'P 1'
#
loop_
_entity.id
_entity.type
_entity.pdbx_description
1 polymer ?
#
loop_
_entity_poly.entity_id
_entity_poly.type
_entity_poly.pdbx_seq_one_letter_code
_entity_poly.pdbx_strand_id
1 'polypeptide(L)' 'HSAIGFGTGLILAEVVPSRTTELVGRGRAFGDSRRICNA' A
#
# COMPACT_ATOMS: atom_id res chain seq x y z
N HIS A 1 -0.17 -11.32 -0.83
CA HIS A 1 0.30 -10.08 -1.50
C HIS A 1 -0.36 -8.82 -0.96
N SER A 2 -1.68 -8.74 -0.84
CA SER A 2 -2.36 -7.51 -0.38
C SER A 2 -1.97 -7.07 1.04
N ALA A 3 -1.86 -8.02 1.98
CA ALA A 3 -1.39 -7.72 3.34
C ALA A 3 0.02 -7.12 3.36
N ILE A 4 0.93 -7.67 2.55
CA ILE A 4 2.31 -7.16 2.44
C ILE A 4 2.30 -5.75 1.85
N GLY A 5 1.59 -5.52 0.73
CA GLY A 5 1.54 -4.20 0.10
C GLY A 5 0.94 -3.11 1.01
N PHE A 6 -0.11 -3.44 1.76
CA PHE A 6 -0.71 -2.51 2.71
C PHE A 6 0.19 -2.27 3.93
N GLY A 7 0.76 -3.33 4.52
CA GLY A 7 1.67 -3.23 5.65
C GLY A 7 2.92 -2.41 5.35
N THR A 8 3.55 -2.62 4.19
CA THR A 8 4.68 -1.79 3.75
C THR A 8 4.29 -0.32 3.58
N GLY A 9 3.09 -0.04 3.05
CA GLY A 9 2.56 1.32 2.93
C GLY A 9 2.41 2.02 4.28
N LEU A 10 1.99 1.31 5.32
CA LEU A 10 1.89 1.84 6.69
C LEU A 10 3.27 2.13 7.31
N ILE A 11 4.22 1.20 7.18
CA ILE A 11 5.59 1.41 7.69
C ILE A 11 6.23 2.64 7.02
N LEU A 12 6.07 2.77 5.69
CA LEU A 12 6.60 3.93 4.97
C LEU A 12 5.91 5.24 5.39
N ALA A 13 4.61 5.21 5.69
CA ALA A 13 3.90 6.38 6.19
C ALA A 13 4.41 6.83 7.56
N GLU A 14 4.85 5.89 8.40
CA GLU A 14 5.49 6.22 9.68
C GLU A 14 6.90 6.79 9.50
N VAL A 15 7.66 6.28 8.52
CA VAL A 15 9.01 6.78 8.20
C VAL A 15 8.97 8.16 7.50
N VAL A 16 7.96 8.42 6.66
CA VAL A 16 7.82 9.69 5.91
C VAL A 16 6.39 10.25 6.07
N PRO A 17 6.07 10.88 7.21
CA PRO A 17 4.70 11.29 7.55
C PRO A 17 4.07 12.28 6.57
N SER A 18 4.88 13.13 5.94
CA SER A 18 4.42 14.12 4.94
C SER A 18 3.81 13.49 3.69
N ARG A 19 3.96 12.17 3.49
CA ARG A 19 3.43 11.42 2.34
C ARG A 19 2.44 10.33 2.73
N THR A 20 1.87 10.40 3.94
CA THR A 20 1.00 9.35 4.50
C THR A 20 -0.13 8.97 3.55
N THR A 21 -0.87 9.95 3.03
CA THR A 21 -2.02 9.71 2.16
C THR A 21 -1.62 8.98 0.88
N GLU A 22 -0.52 9.39 0.24
CA GLU A 22 -0.02 8.76 -0.98
C GLU A 22 0.50 7.35 -0.73
N LEU A 23 1.21 7.13 0.38
CA LEU A 23 1.82 5.84 0.71
C LEU A 23 0.77 4.80 1.11
N VAL A 24 -0.19 5.16 1.95
CA VAL A 24 -1.31 4.29 2.33
C VAL A 24 -2.20 4.02 1.12
N GLY A 25 -2.51 5.05 0.31
CA GLY A 25 -3.27 4.92 -0.92
C GLY A 25 -2.60 3.97 -1.92
N ARG A 26 -1.28 4.08 -2.09
CA ARG A 26 -0.50 3.18 -2.94
C ARG A 26 -0.54 1.73 -2.45
N GLY A 27 -0.41 1.51 -1.14
CA GLY A 27 -0.50 0.17 -0.55
C GLY A 27 -1.85 -0.49 -0.82
N ARG A 28 -2.95 0.27 -0.72
CA ARG A 28 -4.29 -0.21 -1.08
C ARG A 28 -4.40 -0.55 -2.56
N ALA A 29 -3.99 0.36 -3.45
CA ALA A 29 -4.06 0.18 -4.90
C ALA A 29 -3.27 -1.06 -5.37
N PHE A 30 -2.12 -1.36 -4.73
CA PHE A 30 -1.36 -2.58 -5.01
C PHE A 30 -2.17 -3.85 -4.72
N GLY A 31 -2.94 -3.88 -3.63
CA GLY A 31 -3.83 -4.99 -3.31
C GLY A 31 -4.94 -5.16 -4.34
N ASP A 32 -5.49 -4.07 -4.86
CA ASP A 32 -6.52 -4.09 -5.90
C ASP A 32 -5.97 -4.57 -7.25
N SER A 33 -4.73 -4.21 -7.61
CA SER A 33 -4.06 -4.73 -8.81
C SER A 33 -3.97 -6.26 -8.81
N ARG A 34 -3.78 -6.89 -7.64
CA ARG A 34 -3.73 -8.36 -7.53
C ARG A 34 -5.09 -9.02 -7.75
N ARG A 35 -6.20 -8.36 -7.39
CA ARG A 35 -7.55 -8.86 -7.70
C ARG A 35 -7.83 -8.86 -9.19
N ILE A 36 -7.29 -7.89 -9.92
CA ILE A 36 -7.55 -7.71 -11.36
C ILE A 36 -6.60 -8.56 -12.21
N CYS A 37 -5.30 -8.53 -11.92
CA CYS A 37 -4.29 -9.07 -12.84
C CYS A 37 -3.75 -10.46 -12.48
N ASN A 38 -3.94 -10.98 -11.26
CA ASN A 38 -3.48 -12.34 -10.88
C ASN A 38 -4.02 -12.73 -9.50
N ALA A 39 -5.29 -13.14 -9.42
CA ALA A 39 -5.93 -13.66 -8.20
C ALA A 39 -5.14 -14.82 -7.60
#